data_AF-A0A852LBT2-F1
#
_entry.id   AF-A0A852LBT2-F1
#
_cell.length_a   1.000
_cell.length_b   1.000
_cell.length_c   1.000
_cell.angle_alpha   90.00
_cell.angle_beta   90.00
_cell.angle_gamma   90.00
#
_symmetry.space_group_name_H-M   'P 1'
#
loop_
_entity.id
_entity.type
_entity.pdbx_description
1 polymer ?
#
loop_
_entity_poly.entity_id
_entity_poly.type
_entity_poly.pdbx_seq_one_letter_code
_entity_poly.pdbx_strand_id
1 'polypeptide(L)'
;RWASEKKLAELVDPTTNQLGGNGNDGNDGAEGPPEQRQPPGILKIFGGGLSLGANYKSVLATPRSSARQLVREALERYGLPAADG
;
A
#
# COMPACT_ATOMS: atom_id res chain seq x y z
N ARG A 1 14.22 23.13 -7.14
CA ARG A 1 12.83 22.93 -7.60
C ARG A 1 12.66 21.44 -7.84
N TRP A 2 12.03 20.71 -6.91
CA TRP A 2 11.81 19.28 -7.12
C TRP A 2 10.67 19.12 -8.15
N ALA A 3 10.88 18.29 -9.17
CA ALA A 3 9.89 18.01 -10.19
C ALA A 3 8.97 16.89 -9.68
N SER A 4 7.69 17.20 -9.50
CA SER A 4 6.68 16.26 -9.03
C SER A 4 5.46 16.38 -9.90
N GLU A 5 5.44 15.65 -11.01
CA GLU A 5 4.27 15.69 -11.91
C GLU A 5 4.11 14.48 -12.82
N LYS A 6 4.84 13.38 -12.57
CA LYS A 6 4.71 12.19 -13.42
C LYS A 6 4.16 11.02 -12.60
N LYS A 7 2.84 11.13 -12.47
CA LYS A 7 1.88 10.02 -12.55
C LYS A 7 1.75 9.16 -11.30
N LEU A 8 0.99 9.73 -10.37
CA LEU A 8 -0.06 9.11 -9.55
C LEU A 8 -1.10 8.35 -10.42
N ALA A 9 -0.69 7.62 -11.46
CA ALA A 9 -1.57 7.09 -12.51
C ALA A 9 -2.42 5.89 -12.05
N GLU A 10 -2.16 5.33 -10.88
CA GLU A 10 -2.77 4.06 -10.48
C GLU A 10 -3.31 4.14 -9.06
N LEU A 11 -4.06 5.20 -8.78
CA LEU A 11 -5.22 5.09 -7.91
C LEU A 11 -6.25 4.20 -8.65
N VAL A 12 -5.96 2.90 -8.78
CA VAL A 12 -6.90 1.94 -9.37
C VAL A 12 -7.89 1.58 -8.28
N ASP A 13 -9.13 1.99 -8.51
CA ASP A 13 -10.28 1.70 -7.67
C ASP A 13 -10.68 0.23 -7.92
N PRO A 14 -10.67 -0.67 -6.91
CA PRO A 14 -10.92 -2.10 -7.14
C PRO A 14 -12.41 -2.44 -7.34
N THR A 15 -13.31 -1.47 -7.54
CA THR A 15 -14.76 -1.75 -7.50
C THR A 15 -15.38 -2.24 -8.83
N THR A 16 -14.61 -2.59 -9.86
CA THR A 16 -15.15 -3.22 -11.08
C THR A 16 -14.45 -4.55 -11.35
N ASN A 17 -14.76 -5.55 -10.53
CA ASN A 17 -14.67 -6.95 -10.95
C ASN A 17 -15.94 -7.68 -10.54
N GLN A 18 -17.07 -7.30 -11.14
CA GLN A 18 -18.27 -8.14 -11.23
C GLN A 18 -19.03 -7.76 -12.49
N LEU A 19 -19.03 -8.65 -13.47
CA LEU A 19 -20.12 -9.05 -14.37
C LEU A 19 -19.56 -9.50 -15.73
N GLY A 20 -19.77 -10.77 -16.07
CA GLY A 20 -19.61 -11.27 -17.43
C GLY A 20 -18.98 -12.65 -17.54
N GLY A 21 -19.68 -13.69 -17.08
CA GLY A 21 -19.37 -15.05 -17.50
C GLY A 21 -19.74 -15.27 -18.96
N ASN A 22 -18.92 -16.05 -19.68
CA ASN A 22 -19.37 -16.95 -20.74
C ASN A 22 -18.35 -18.09 -20.84
N GLY A 23 -18.86 -19.32 -20.81
CA GLY A 23 -18.05 -20.54 -20.76
C GLY A 23 -17.22 -20.77 -22.01
N ASN A 24 -16.10 -21.45 -21.82
CA ASN A 24 -15.54 -22.31 -22.86
C ASN A 24 -14.75 -23.46 -22.20
N ASP A 25 -14.89 -24.63 -22.80
CA ASP A 25 -14.44 -25.92 -22.34
C ASP A 25 -12.90 -26.07 -22.32
N GLY A 26 -12.41 -26.77 -21.28
CA GLY A 26 -11.13 -27.50 -21.22
C GLY A 26 -9.83 -26.79 -21.65
N ASN A 27 -9.00 -26.39 -20.69
CA ASN A 27 -7.54 -26.30 -20.90
C ASN A 27 -6.76 -26.33 -19.57
N ASP A 28 -5.60 -26.98 -19.64
CA ASP A 28 -4.65 -27.35 -18.60
C ASP A 28 -4.07 -26.20 -17.75
N GLY A 29 -3.72 -26.51 -16.50
CA GLY A 29 -2.73 -25.79 -15.69
C GLY A 29 -2.99 -24.30 -15.47
N ALA A 30 -3.90 -23.97 -14.55
CA ALA A 30 -4.20 -22.59 -14.16
C ALA A 30 -2.99 -21.88 -13.52
N GLU A 31 -2.11 -21.30 -14.35
CA GLU A 31 -1.27 -20.19 -13.95
C GLU A 31 -2.15 -18.94 -13.99
N GLY A 32 -2.52 -18.43 -12.80
CA GLY A 32 -3.26 -17.17 -12.70
C GLY A 32 -2.52 -16.03 -13.42
N PRO A 33 -3.20 -14.92 -13.76
CA PRO A 33 -2.55 -13.80 -14.41
C PRO A 33 -1.31 -13.36 -13.61
N PRO A 34 -0.21 -12.95 -14.28
CA PRO A 34 1.02 -12.56 -13.61
C PRO A 34 0.70 -11.47 -12.59
N GLU A 35 1.10 -11.68 -11.32
CA GLU A 35 0.95 -10.67 -10.28
C GLU A 35 1.57 -9.36 -10.78
N GLN A 36 0.74 -8.33 -10.98
CA GLN A 36 1.22 -6.99 -11.30
C GLN A 36 2.03 -6.48 -10.11
N ARG A 37 3.35 -6.63 -10.19
CA ARG A 37 4.27 -6.34 -9.10
C ARG A 37 4.53 -4.84 -9.03
N GLN A 38 3.59 -4.15 -8.40
CA GLN A 38 3.71 -2.73 -8.11
C GLN A 38 4.96 -2.47 -7.23
N PRO A 39 5.78 -1.44 -7.54
CA PRO A 39 7.02 -1.19 -6.82
C PRO A 39 6.73 -0.73 -5.38
N PRO A 40 7.65 -0.96 -4.43
CA PRO A 40 7.53 -0.42 -3.09
C PRO A 40 7.63 1.12 -3.09
N GLY A 41 6.95 1.75 -2.15
CA GLY A 41 6.93 3.21 -1.94
C GLY A 41 7.38 3.60 -0.54
N ILE A 42 7.62 4.90 -0.32
CA ILE A 42 7.93 5.47 1.00
C ILE A 42 6.79 6.38 1.44
N LEU A 43 6.18 6.08 2.59
CA LEU A 43 5.16 6.91 3.22
C LEU A 43 5.78 7.86 4.24
N LYS A 44 5.36 9.13 4.22
CA LYS A 44 5.66 10.12 5.26
C LYS A 44 4.50 10.15 6.25
N ILE A 45 4.71 9.63 7.45
CA ILE A 45 3.67 9.57 8.49
C ILE A 45 3.94 10.68 9.50
N PHE A 46 2.93 11.50 9.76
CA PHE A 46 2.98 12.59 10.73
C PHE A 46 2.28 12.16 12.03
N GLY A 47 2.93 12.42 13.16
CA GLY A 47 2.39 12.15 14.49
C GLY A 47 2.16 13.46 15.23
N GLY A 48 1.14 14.23 14.85
CA GLY A 48 0.88 15.56 15.44
C GLY A 48 0.69 15.54 16.97
N GLY A 49 0.20 14.42 17.52
CA GLY A 49 0.13 14.17 18.97
C GLY A 49 1.30 13.37 19.55
N LEU A 50 2.23 12.89 18.72
CA LEU A 50 3.34 12.02 19.11
C LEU A 50 4.69 12.76 19.11
N SER A 51 4.86 13.74 18.22
CA SER A 51 6.07 14.56 18.10
C SER A 51 5.71 16.00 17.78
N LEU A 52 6.29 16.94 18.52
CA LEU A 52 6.11 18.37 18.28
C LEU A 52 6.72 18.82 16.94
N GLY A 53 6.03 19.74 16.27
CA GLY A 53 6.48 20.36 15.01
C GLY A 53 6.26 19.48 13.78
N ALA A 54 6.93 19.84 12.67
CA ALA A 54 6.80 19.13 11.38
C ALA A 54 7.67 17.86 11.32
N ASN A 55 7.63 17.02 12.35
CA ASN A 55 8.38 15.77 12.40
C ASN A 55 7.55 14.62 11.80
N TYR A 56 8.05 14.04 10.71
CA TYR A 56 7.49 12.83 10.12
C TYR A 56 8.47 11.66 10.24
N LYS A 57 7.95 10.43 10.22
CA LYS A 57 8.73 9.22 10.05
C LYS A 57 8.43 8.59 8.69
N SER A 58 9.49 8.17 8.01
CA SER A 58 9.39 7.45 6.73
C SER A 58 9.14 5.98 7.01
N VAL A 59 8.15 5.38 6.36
CA VAL A 59 7.83 3.93 6.42
C VAL A 59 7.86 3.34 5.02
N LEU A 60 8.41 2.13 4.88
CA LEU A 60 8.39 1.40 3.61
C LEU A 60 7.01 0.77 3.41
N ALA A 61 6.37 1.04 2.27
CA ALA A 61 5.09 0.45 1.90
C ALA A 61 5.25 -0.45 0.67
N THR A 62 4.59 -1.58 0.71
CA THR A 62 4.44 -2.48 -0.43
C THR A 62 2.96 -2.60 -0.77
N PRO A 63 2.61 -3.09 -1.97
CA PRO A 63 1.21 -3.34 -2.35
C PRO A 63 0.47 -4.31 -1.42
N ARG A 64 1.22 -5.12 -0.65
CA ARG A 64 0.69 -6.11 0.29
C ARG A 64 0.71 -5.61 1.74
N SER A 65 1.20 -4.40 2.00
CA SER A 65 1.25 -3.83 3.35
C SER A 65 -0.14 -3.39 3.79
N SER A 66 -0.64 -3.96 4.90
CA SER A 66 -1.88 -3.50 5.52
C SER A 66 -1.68 -2.20 6.30
N ALA A 67 -2.76 -1.44 6.49
CA ALA A 67 -2.75 -0.24 7.34
C ALA A 67 -2.24 -0.53 8.76
N ARG A 68 -2.62 -1.68 9.33
CA ARG A 68 -2.22 -2.08 10.69
C ARG A 68 -0.71 -2.31 10.79
N GLN A 69 -0.10 -2.91 9.77
CA GLN A 69 1.36 -3.09 9.70
C GLN A 69 2.08 -1.75 9.54
N LEU A 70 1.58 -0.86 8.68
CA LEU A 70 2.20 0.45 8.45
C LEU A 70 2.13 1.34 9.71
N VAL A 71 1.00 1.31 10.44
CA VAL A 71 0.84 2.03 11.71
C VAL A 71 1.78 1.46 12.78
N ARG A 72 1.93 0.13 12.85
CA ARG A 72 2.87 -0.49 13.79
C ARG A 72 4.30 -0.01 13.55
N GLU A 73 4.79 -0.07 12.31
CA GLU A 73 6.14 0.42 11.97
C GLU A 73 6.29 1.92 12.27
N ALA A 74 5.25 2.72 12.04
CA ALA A 74 5.28 4.13 12.37
C ALA A 74 5.43 4.36 13.88
N LEU A 75 4.65 3.67 14.71
CA LEU A 75 4.71 3.77 16.17
C LEU A 75 6.09 3.36 16.71
N GLU A 76 6.66 2.27 16.20
CA GLU A 76 8.02 1.84 16.53
C GLU A 76 9.06 2.94 16.21
N ARG A 77 8.94 3.57 15.03
CA ARG A 77 9.83 4.69 14.63
C ARG A 77 9.60 5.97 15.44
N TYR A 78 8.43 6.13 16.05
CA TYR A 78 8.12 7.18 17.01
C TYR A 78 8.55 6.82 18.45
N GLY A 79 9.05 5.60 18.69
CA GLY A 79 9.49 5.13 20.00
C GLY A 79 8.35 4.71 20.94
N LEU A 80 7.18 4.40 20.38
CA LEU A 80 5.99 4.00 21.12
C LEU A 80 5.81 2.48 21.04
N PRO A 81 5.22 1.85 22.08
CA PRO A 81 4.84 0.45 21.99
C PRO A 81 3.84 0.27 20.84
N ALA A 82 4.01 -0.82 20.08
CA ALA A 82 3.01 -1.25 19.11
C ALA A 82 1.67 -1.42 19.84
N ALA A 83 0.58 -0.87 19.28
CA ALA A 83 -0.74 -1.15 19.82
C ALA A 83 -1.01 -2.66 19.65
N ASP A 84 -0.93 -3.39 20.76
CA ASP A 84 -1.40 -4.78 20.82
C ASP A 84 -2.89 -4.76 20.47
N GLY A 85 -3.23 -5.55 19.44
CA GLY A 85 -4.51 -5.49 18.75
C GLY A 85 -5.62 -6.25 19.45
#